data_AF-A0AA95EUA5-F1
#
_entry.id   AF-A0AA95EUA5-F1
#
_cell.length_a   1.000
_cell.length_b   1.000
_cell.length_c   1.000
_cell.angle_alpha   90.00
_cell.angle_beta   90.00
_cell.angle_gamma   90.00
#
_symmetry.space_group_name_H-M   'P 1'
#
loop_
_entity.id
_entity.type
_entity.pdbx_description
1 polymer ?
#
loop_
_entity_poly.entity_id
_entity_poly.type
_entity_poly.pdbx_seq_one_letter_code
_entity_poly.pdbx_strand_id
1 'polypeptide(L)'
;MDKQTEFSEDHEPSHILLRDKKVVDIIITNHARERWTARVENEKTGHSDILQFMWECLKESRIVSYYRNEQDVYTIDDDLVFVAEFSESDSETDVNGEPLHKMIVVTFLGRMSETMELRDLKKYYSWLRHSRRMTLIKTNRKKR
;
A
#
# COMPACT_ATOMS: atom_id res chain seq x y z
N MET A 1 30.57 28.70 -31.92
CA MET A 1 30.13 29.38 -30.69
C MET A 1 28.61 29.34 -30.70
N ASP A 2 27.88 28.60 -29.87
CA ASP A 2 28.18 27.64 -28.81
C ASP A 2 26.96 26.71 -28.72
N LYS A 3 27.21 25.45 -28.34
CA LYS A 3 26.21 24.41 -28.09
C LYS A 3 25.20 24.90 -27.04
N GLN A 4 23.91 24.91 -27.36
CA GLN A 4 22.88 24.78 -26.34
C GLN A 4 22.35 23.35 -26.41
N THR A 5 23.00 22.51 -25.61
CA THR A 5 22.47 21.21 -25.20
C THR A 5 21.14 21.49 -24.51
N GLU A 6 20.03 21.20 -25.21
CA GLU A 6 18.72 21.10 -24.59
C GLU A 6 18.84 20.08 -23.46
N PHE A 7 18.68 20.59 -22.24
CA PHE A 7 18.57 19.80 -21.03
C PHE A 7 17.49 18.75 -21.28
N SER A 8 17.92 17.50 -21.42
CA SER A 8 17.07 16.39 -21.04
C SER A 8 16.91 16.54 -19.53
N GLU A 9 15.81 17.15 -19.08
CA GLU A 9 15.32 16.91 -17.74
C GLU A 9 15.04 15.41 -17.71
N ASP A 10 16.04 14.67 -17.22
CA ASP A 10 15.93 13.28 -16.84
C ASP A 10 14.82 13.27 -15.79
N HIS A 11 13.59 13.01 -16.24
CA HIS A 11 12.46 12.73 -15.38
C HIS A 11 12.79 11.39 -14.73
N GLU A 12 13.67 11.41 -13.74
CA GLU A 12 13.95 10.25 -12.90
C GLU A 12 12.58 9.89 -12.30
N PRO A 13 11.96 8.76 -12.70
CA PRO A 13 10.66 8.40 -12.19
C PRO A 13 10.88 8.20 -10.69
N SER A 14 10.31 9.10 -9.88
CA SER A 14 10.46 9.11 -8.42
C SER A 14 9.68 7.94 -7.83
N HIS A 15 10.17 6.73 -8.07
CA HIS A 15 9.68 5.51 -7.50
C HIS A 15 10.31 5.34 -6.13
N ILE A 16 9.54 4.85 -5.17
CA ILE A 16 10.05 4.53 -3.85
C ILE A 16 10.14 3.01 -3.72
N LEU A 17 11.30 2.52 -3.29
CA LEU A 17 11.51 1.10 -3.08
C LEU A 17 10.79 0.67 -1.81
N LEU A 18 9.80 -0.22 -1.95
CA LEU A 18 9.20 -0.94 -0.84
C LEU A 18 9.54 -2.42 -0.98
N ARG A 19 10.48 -2.89 -0.15
CA ARG A 19 11.07 -4.24 -0.24
C ARG A 19 11.80 -4.42 -1.58
N ASP A 20 11.23 -5.20 -2.51
CA ASP A 20 11.77 -5.44 -3.86
C ASP A 20 10.89 -4.79 -4.95
N LYS A 21 9.92 -3.96 -4.57
CA LYS A 21 8.93 -3.36 -5.48
C LYS A 21 9.17 -1.86 -5.62
N LYS A 22 9.27 -1.38 -6.86
CA LYS A 22 9.37 0.04 -7.21
C LYS A 22 7.97 0.65 -7.25
N VAL A 23 7.54 1.29 -6.17
CA VAL A 23 6.21 1.88 -6.06
C VAL A 23 6.18 3.25 -6.73
N VAL A 24 5.34 3.40 -7.75
CA VAL A 24 5.13 4.68 -8.48
C VAL A 24 3.78 5.32 -8.22
N ASP A 25 2.82 4.53 -7.77
CA ASP A 25 1.45 4.99 -7.53
C ASP A 25 0.83 4.23 -6.36
N ILE A 26 -0.08 4.89 -5.65
CA ILE A 26 -0.80 4.32 -4.51
C ILE A 26 -2.29 4.48 -4.77
N ILE A 27 -3.01 3.36 -4.82
CA ILE A 27 -4.45 3.32 -5.08
C ILE A 27 -5.16 2.92 -3.79
N ILE A 28 -5.97 3.82 -3.24
CA ILE A 28 -6.82 3.53 -2.08
C ILE A 28 -8.18 3.04 -2.55
N THR A 29 -8.49 1.76 -2.32
CA THR A 29 -9.82 1.23 -2.65
C THR A 29 -10.90 1.88 -1.77
N ASN A 30 -12.16 1.91 -2.23
CA ASN A 30 -13.26 2.40 -1.41
C ASN A 30 -13.43 1.58 -0.11
N HIS A 31 -13.15 0.27 -0.18
CA HIS A 31 -13.18 -0.59 1.01
C HIS A 31 -12.10 -0.18 2.04
N ALA A 32 -10.89 0.14 1.58
CA ALA A 32 -9.84 0.64 2.45
C ALA A 32 -10.26 1.96 3.12
N ARG A 33 -10.80 2.93 2.36
CA ARG A 33 -11.30 4.19 2.95
C ARG A 33 -12.36 3.94 4.02
N GLU A 34 -13.36 3.11 3.74
CA GLU A 34 -14.40 2.77 4.72
C GLU A 34 -13.79 2.15 5.99
N ARG A 35 -12.76 1.32 5.86
CA ARG A 35 -12.06 0.75 7.02
C ARG A 35 -11.22 1.78 7.76
N TRP A 36 -10.61 2.73 7.06
CA TRP A 36 -9.84 3.82 7.66
C TRP A 36 -10.70 4.64 8.63
N THR A 37 -11.82 5.17 8.13
CA THR A 37 -12.77 5.95 8.95
C THR A 37 -13.40 5.12 10.08
N ALA A 38 -13.46 3.80 9.95
CA ALA A 38 -14.04 2.93 10.96
C ALA A 38 -13.05 2.44 12.04
N ARG A 39 -11.74 2.45 11.77
CA ARG A 39 -10.73 1.74 12.60
C ARG A 39 -9.41 2.45 12.79
N VAL A 40 -9.16 3.57 12.13
CA VAL A 40 -7.86 4.26 12.15
C VAL A 40 -8.01 5.69 12.60
N GLU A 41 -9.02 6.40 12.09
CA GLU A 41 -9.36 7.76 12.50
C GLU A 41 -10.86 7.92 12.70
N ASN A 42 -11.23 8.75 13.67
CA ASN A 42 -12.63 9.15 13.93
C ASN A 42 -13.07 10.37 13.12
N GLU A 43 -12.15 11.03 12.42
CA GLU A 43 -12.45 12.20 11.59
C GLU A 43 -12.75 11.79 10.14
N LYS A 44 -13.60 12.55 9.44
CA LYS A 44 -13.97 12.27 8.05
C LYS A 44 -12.81 12.65 7.12
N THR A 45 -11.77 11.83 7.06
CA THR A 45 -10.68 11.97 6.10
C THR A 45 -11.09 11.44 4.72
N GLY A 46 -10.73 12.19 3.68
CA GLY A 46 -10.99 11.88 2.28
C GLY A 46 -9.97 10.90 1.69
N HIS A 47 -10.18 10.47 0.44
CA HIS A 47 -9.21 9.63 -0.27
C HIS A 47 -7.85 10.32 -0.39
N SER A 48 -7.83 11.64 -0.61
CA SER A 48 -6.59 12.43 -0.76
C SER A 48 -5.77 12.48 0.53
N ASP A 49 -6.43 12.58 1.69
CA ASP A 49 -5.72 12.64 2.98
C ASP A 49 -5.03 11.31 3.30
N ILE A 50 -5.75 10.19 3.08
CA ILE A 50 -5.18 8.84 3.24
C ILE A 50 -4.04 8.64 2.25
N LEU A 51 -4.20 9.09 1.00
CA LEU A 51 -3.18 8.98 -0.02
C LEU A 51 -1.92 9.76 0.35
N GLN A 52 -2.07 11.00 0.81
CA GLN A 52 -0.95 11.84 1.27
C GLN A 52 -0.22 11.18 2.45
N PHE A 53 -0.96 10.74 3.46
CA PHE A 53 -0.39 10.05 4.62
C PHE A 53 0.42 8.81 4.21
N MET A 54 -0.13 7.99 3.30
CA MET A 54 0.55 6.80 2.79
C MET A 54 1.85 7.16 2.05
N TRP A 55 1.84 8.22 1.24
CA TRP A 55 3.03 8.71 0.55
C TRP A 55 4.10 9.23 1.51
N GLU A 56 3.70 9.99 2.54
CA GLU A 56 4.62 10.46 3.59
C GLU A 56 5.27 9.26 4.30
N CYS A 57 4.47 8.28 4.72
CA CYS A 57 4.97 7.07 5.36
C CYS A 57 5.91 6.26 4.45
N LEU A 58 5.62 6.22 3.15
CA LEU A 58 6.46 5.53 2.18
C LEU A 58 7.81 6.26 1.99
N LYS A 59 7.79 7.60 1.86
CA LYS A 59 9.00 8.44 1.76
C LYS A 59 9.89 8.35 3.00
N GLU A 60 9.27 8.29 4.18
CA GLU A 60 9.98 8.16 5.45
C GLU A 60 10.42 6.71 5.74
N SER A 61 10.16 5.75 4.84
CA SER A 61 10.46 4.32 5.05
C SER A 61 9.80 3.73 6.32
N ARG A 62 8.63 4.27 6.70
CA ARG A 62 7.86 3.83 7.87
C ARG A 62 6.97 2.63 7.60
N ILE A 63 6.77 2.31 6.32
CA ILE A 63 6.01 1.13 5.90
C ILE A 63 6.95 -0.09 5.91
N VAL A 64 6.63 -1.07 6.74
CA VAL A 64 7.37 -2.33 6.84
C VAL A 64 6.45 -3.51 6.60
N SER A 65 6.99 -4.61 6.10
CA SER A 65 6.21 -5.84 5.93
C SER A 65 6.01 -6.51 7.28
N TYR A 66 4.75 -6.83 7.62
CA TYR A 66 4.43 -7.41 8.93
C TYR A 66 4.95 -8.85 9.06
N TYR A 67 4.84 -9.64 7.98
CA TYR A 67 5.42 -10.97 7.89
C TYR A 67 6.46 -11.04 6.78
N ARG A 68 7.59 -11.71 7.03
CA ARG A 68 8.58 -12.01 5.98
C ARG A 68 8.02 -12.92 4.87
N ASN A 69 6.96 -13.66 5.13
CA ASN A 69 6.31 -14.56 4.17
C ASN A 69 5.30 -13.82 3.28
N GLU A 70 4.79 -14.46 2.23
CA GLU A 70 3.91 -13.95 1.15
C GLU A 70 2.55 -13.32 1.58
N GLN A 71 2.36 -12.97 2.85
CA GLN A 71 1.18 -12.22 3.24
C GLN A 71 1.42 -10.75 2.90
N ASP A 72 0.64 -10.23 1.95
CA ASP A 72 0.57 -8.83 1.48
C ASP A 72 0.12 -7.84 2.58
N VAL A 73 0.65 -8.01 3.80
CA VAL A 73 0.31 -7.27 5.01
C VAL A 73 1.50 -6.44 5.45
N TYR A 74 1.21 -5.18 5.75
CA TYR A 74 2.18 -4.15 6.06
C TYR A 74 1.78 -3.43 7.34
N THR A 75 2.78 -2.91 8.03
CA THR A 75 2.61 -2.05 9.20
C THR A 75 3.26 -0.69 8.98
N ILE A 76 2.67 0.32 9.60
CA ILE A 76 3.24 1.67 9.72
C ILE A 76 3.52 1.91 11.20
N ASP A 77 4.76 2.26 11.52
CA ASP A 77 5.26 2.46 12.89
C ASP A 77 4.99 1.28 13.84
N ASP A 78 4.94 0.06 13.30
CA ASP A 78 4.58 -1.15 14.05
C ASP A 78 3.21 -1.08 14.77
N ASP A 79 2.36 -0.13 14.38
CA ASP A 79 1.04 0.10 14.98
C ASP A 79 -0.09 -0.09 13.97
N LEU A 80 -0.11 0.70 12.90
CA LEU A 80 -1.18 0.67 11.93
C LEU A 80 -0.98 -0.48 10.94
N VAL A 81 -1.93 -1.41 10.89
CA VAL A 81 -1.86 -2.60 10.03
C VAL A 81 -2.77 -2.46 8.83
N PHE A 82 -2.25 -2.75 7.64
CA PHE A 82 -3.02 -2.73 6.40
C PHE A 82 -2.61 -3.83 5.43
N VAL A 83 -3.46 -4.09 4.46
CA VAL A 83 -3.23 -5.07 3.38
C VAL A 83 -3.12 -4.32 2.07
N ALA A 84 -2.07 -4.59 1.30
CA ALA A 84 -1.85 -3.97 0.00
C ALA A 84 -1.35 -4.97 -1.04
N GLU A 85 -2.03 -5.00 -2.18
CA GLU A 85 -1.61 -5.75 -3.36
C GLU A 85 -0.74 -4.88 -4.25
N PHE A 86 0.06 -5.50 -5.11
CA PHE A 86 0.87 -4.78 -6.08
C PHE A 86 0.55 -5.29 -7.47
N SER A 87 0.32 -4.36 -8.39
CA SER A 87 0.16 -4.66 -9.81
C SER A 87 1.29 -3.99 -10.57
N GLU A 88 1.82 -4.69 -11.56
CA GLU A 88 2.70 -4.07 -12.56
C GLU A 88 1.92 -2.95 -13.28
N SER A 89 2.61 -1.85 -13.58
CA SER A 89 2.08 -0.79 -14.42
C SER A 89 2.25 -1.22 -15.87
N ASP A 90 1.15 -1.60 -16.53
CA ASP A 90 1.14 -1.98 -17.96
C ASP A 90 1.68 -0.87 -18.90
N SER A 91 1.81 0.36 -18.41
CA SER A 91 2.08 1.55 -19.21
C SER A 91 3.44 2.21 -18.93
N GLU A 92 4.14 1.79 -17.88
CA GLU A 92 5.33 2.49 -17.40
C GLU A 92 6.41 1.50 -16.95
N THR A 93 7.54 1.53 -17.66
CA THR A 93 8.78 0.90 -17.23
C THR A 93 9.75 2.02 -16.85
N ASP A 94 10.61 1.75 -15.87
CA ASP A 94 11.70 2.65 -15.52
C ASP A 94 12.62 2.87 -16.75
N VAL A 95 13.48 3.89 -16.72
CA VAL A 95 14.50 4.18 -17.75
C VAL A 95 15.38 2.95 -18.04
N ASN A 96 15.47 2.02 -17.08
CA ASN A 96 16.21 0.77 -17.16
C ASN A 96 15.39 -0.44 -17.66
N GLY A 97 14.11 -0.27 -18.01
CA GLY A 97 13.21 -1.34 -18.43
C GLY A 97 12.62 -2.18 -17.28
N GLU A 98 12.85 -1.76 -16.02
CA GLU A 98 12.34 -2.45 -14.84
C GLU A 98 10.83 -2.18 -14.65
N PRO A 99 10.04 -3.17 -14.21
CA PRO A 99 8.60 -3.00 -14.00
C PRO A 99 8.32 -2.06 -12.83
N LEU A 100 7.55 -1.01 -13.09
CA LEU A 100 7.02 -0.13 -12.05
C LEU A 100 5.75 -0.74 -11.47
N HIS A 101 5.52 -0.54 -10.18
CA HIS A 101 4.43 -1.16 -9.44
C HIS A 101 3.47 -0.11 -8.87
N LYS A 102 2.18 -0.41 -8.97
CA LYS A 102 1.12 0.32 -8.28
C LYS A 102 0.78 -0.42 -6.99
N MET A 103 0.86 0.26 -5.86
CA MET A 103 0.44 -0.28 -4.57
C MET A 103 -1.06 -0.05 -4.39
N ILE A 104 -1.84 -1.12 -4.36
CA ILE A 104 -3.28 -1.10 -4.20
C ILE A 104 -3.60 -1.43 -2.75
N VAL A 105 -3.95 -0.42 -1.96
CA VAL A 105 -4.39 -0.60 -0.57
C VAL A 105 -5.79 -1.19 -0.57
N VAL A 106 -5.87 -2.48 -0.21
CA VAL A 106 -7.09 -3.28 -0.24
C VAL A 106 -7.93 -3.00 1.00
N THR A 107 -7.32 -2.96 2.18
CA THR A 107 -8.04 -2.77 3.44
C THR A 107 -7.12 -2.33 4.57
N PHE A 108 -7.64 -1.53 5.50
CA PHE A 108 -7.00 -1.27 6.80
C PHE A 108 -7.58 -2.21 7.85
N LEU A 109 -6.70 -2.88 8.60
CA LEU A 109 -7.13 -3.78 9.67
C LEU A 109 -7.34 -3.03 10.99
N GLY A 110 -6.58 -1.95 11.22
CA GLY A 110 -6.66 -1.10 12.41
C GLY A 110 -5.30 -0.93 13.08
N ARG A 111 -5.29 -0.38 14.29
CA ARG A 111 -4.09 -0.16 15.10
C ARG A 111 -3.85 -1.28 16.11
N MET A 112 -2.61 -1.74 16.24
CA MET A 112 -2.21 -2.78 17.21
C MET A 112 -2.26 -2.28 18.65
N SER A 113 -2.07 -0.97 18.84
CA SER A 113 -2.24 -0.29 20.13
C SER A 113 -3.70 -0.33 20.62
N GLU A 114 -4.66 -0.36 19.70
CA GLU A 114 -6.10 -0.36 20.02
C GLU A 114 -6.73 -1.76 19.97
N THR A 115 -6.28 -2.62 19.04
CA THR A 115 -6.85 -3.97 18.82
C THR A 115 -5.80 -5.04 19.10
N MET A 116 -5.85 -5.63 20.30
CA MET A 116 -4.89 -6.66 20.74
C MET A 116 -4.86 -7.88 19.81
N GLU A 117 -5.97 -8.21 19.17
CA GLU A 117 -6.09 -9.33 18.24
C GLU A 117 -5.20 -9.17 17.00
N LEU A 118 -4.87 -7.93 16.59
CA LEU A 118 -4.00 -7.69 15.44
C LEU A 118 -2.55 -8.11 15.68
N ARG A 119 -2.13 -8.30 16.95
CA ARG A 119 -0.82 -8.84 17.29
C ARG A 119 -0.65 -10.30 16.87
N ASP A 120 -1.74 -11.06 16.77
CA ASP A 120 -1.76 -12.43 16.26
C ASP A 120 -2.67 -12.50 15.04
N LEU A 121 -2.14 -12.08 13.88
CA LEU A 121 -2.91 -12.05 12.64
C LEU A 121 -3.45 -13.43 12.24
N LYS A 122 -2.78 -14.52 12.61
CA LYS A 122 -3.29 -15.87 12.35
C LYS A 122 -4.60 -16.09 13.10
N LYS A 123 -4.64 -15.77 14.40
CA LYS A 123 -5.89 -15.81 15.18
C LYS A 123 -6.91 -14.79 14.70
N TYR A 124 -6.48 -13.57 14.35
CA TYR A 124 -7.36 -12.54 13.83
C TYR A 124 -8.07 -12.99 12.55
N TYR A 125 -7.35 -13.55 11.57
CA TYR A 125 -7.96 -14.08 10.35
C TYR A 125 -8.81 -15.31 10.61
N SER A 126 -8.43 -16.19 11.53
CA SER A 126 -9.28 -17.32 11.95
C SER A 126 -10.61 -16.84 12.54
N TRP A 127 -10.57 -15.84 13.42
CA TRP A 127 -11.77 -15.22 13.99
C TRP A 127 -12.61 -14.51 12.92
N LEU A 128 -11.97 -13.70 12.06
CA LEU A 128 -12.64 -12.95 11.00
C LEU A 128 -13.35 -13.86 9.98
N ARG A 129 -12.74 -15.01 9.65
CA ARG A 129 -13.33 -16.07 8.81
C ARG A 129 -14.56 -16.70 9.47
N HIS A 130 -14.51 -16.91 10.78
CA HIS A 130 -15.63 -17.49 11.52
C HIS A 130 -16.77 -16.48 11.77
N SER A 131 -16.47 -15.19 11.86
CA SER A 131 -17.45 -14.16 12.22
C SER A 131 -18.30 -13.62 11.04
N ARG A 132 -18.20 -14.22 9.84
CA ARG A 132 -18.83 -13.73 8.59
C ARG A 132 -18.47 -12.27 8.19
N ARG A 133 -17.47 -11.64 8.82
CA ARG A 133 -17.02 -10.25 8.52
C ARG A 133 -16.02 -10.15 7.35
N MET A 134 -15.81 -11.24 6.62
CA MET A 134 -14.74 -11.33 5.65
C MET A 134 -15.18 -10.79 4.28
N THR A 135 -14.87 -9.52 4.02
CA THR A 135 -14.76 -8.95 2.67
C THR A 135 -13.27 -8.85 2.29
N LEU A 136 -12.49 -9.91 2.54
CA LEU A 136 -11.15 -9.99 1.94
C LEU A 136 -11.36 -10.23 0.46
N ILE A 137 -11.12 -9.19 -0.31
CA ILE A 137 -11.20 -9.12 -1.75
C ILE A 137 -10.35 -10.27 -2.32
N LYS A 138 -11.02 -11.37 -2.70
CA LYS A 138 -10.52 -12.31 -3.69
C LYS A 138 -10.92 -11.75 -5.04
N THR A 139 -10.12 -10.87 -5.61
CA THR A 139 -10.14 -10.65 -7.07
C THR A 139 -8.74 -10.76 -7.61
N ASN A 140 -8.21 -11.97 -7.52
CA ASN A 140 -7.14 -12.44 -8.38
C ASN A 140 -7.70 -12.51 -9.81
N ARG A 141 -7.78 -11.37 -10.51
CA ARG A 141 -8.21 -11.31 -11.92
C ARG A 141 -6.99 -11.66 -12.78
N LYS A 142 -6.79 -12.95 -12.97
CA LYS A 142 -5.89 -13.51 -13.97
C LYS A 142 -6.39 -13.08 -15.37
N LYS A 143 -5.74 -12.09 -16.00
CA LYS A 143 -5.94 -11.81 -17.42
C LYS A 143 -5.14 -12.85 -18.22
N ARG A 144 -5.88 -13.61 -19.04
CA ARG A 144 -5.33 -14.41 -20.16
C ARG A 144 -5.17 -13.50 -21.37
#